data_AF-A0A937DVX2-F1
#
_entry.id   AF-A0A937DVX2-F1
#
_cell.length_a   1.000
_cell.length_b   1.000
_cell.length_c   1.000
_cell.angle_alpha   90.00
_cell.angle_beta   90.00
_cell.angle_gamma   90.00
#
_symmetry.space_group_name_H-M   'P 1'
#
loop_
_entity.id
_entity.type
_entity.pdbx_description
1 polymer ?
#
loop_
_entity_poly.entity_id
_entity_poly.type
_entity_poly.pdbx_seq_one_letter_code
_entity_poly.pdbx_strand_id
1 'polypeptide(L)'
;MKRITAKLMPFVMLLFTGIIPVSATSYFTPQGVFVGNYEPERANVAIITHDYVLGRDSITEFGMSAKHFNTIARIVRLESLLGDADEVLYIAHTANNRARELGISLYDLLMTSYSSVKSWHKTEMDPLDTSLSSCNARAALIDVLLGNPDPTQGATFWDGTDFLAWGLQSPNGTPQNKFEEYNCIEIPLTVFTAYLYNHQLRYRDQLVRYSRREYEFPAPVFTEGSNWNGSNFAFYTASTSPFQIEATATAGYSIFWKKYPCTAAAD
;
A
#
# COMPACT_ATOMS: atom_id res chain seq x y z
N MET A 1 -16.79 -27.10 42.60
CA MET A 1 -16.48 -26.92 41.15
C MET A 1 -17.77 -26.55 40.42
N LYS A 2 -17.99 -25.26 40.13
CA LYS A 2 -19.11 -24.80 39.31
C LYS A 2 -18.59 -24.56 37.89
N ARG A 3 -19.07 -25.34 36.92
CA ARG A 3 -18.84 -25.12 35.49
C ARG A 3 -19.57 -23.85 35.07
N ILE A 4 -18.82 -22.84 34.61
CA ILE A 4 -19.38 -21.69 33.90
C ILE A 4 -19.37 -22.06 32.42
N THR A 5 -20.54 -22.35 31.87
CA THR A 5 -20.78 -22.46 30.44
C THR A 5 -20.76 -21.05 29.84
N ALA A 6 -19.71 -20.73 29.08
CA ALA A 6 -19.68 -19.53 28.26
C ALA A 6 -20.71 -19.67 27.14
N LYS A 7 -21.82 -18.93 27.26
CA LYS A 7 -22.79 -18.75 26.19
C LYS A 7 -22.13 -17.81 25.17
N LEU A 8 -21.83 -18.32 23.97
CA LEU A 8 -21.50 -17.50 22.81
C LEU A 8 -22.67 -16.51 22.61
N MET A 9 -22.43 -15.22 22.81
CA MET A 9 -23.36 -14.19 22.38
C MET A 9 -23.11 -13.90 20.89
N PRO A 10 -24.17 -13.73 20.08
CA PRO A 10 -24.03 -13.45 18.66
C PRO A 10 -23.45 -12.05 18.49
N PHE A 11 -22.51 -11.93 17.55
CA PHE A 11 -21.94 -10.67 17.10
C PHE A 11 -23.05 -9.85 16.42
N VAL A 12 -23.65 -8.90 17.16
CA VAL A 12 -24.62 -7.96 16.60
C VAL A 12 -23.83 -6.84 15.94
N MET A 13 -23.81 -6.83 14.61
CA MET A 13 -23.40 -5.68 13.82
C MET A 13 -24.39 -4.54 14.07
N LEU A 14 -24.05 -3.64 15.00
CA LEU A 14 -24.80 -2.40 15.20
C LEU A 14 -24.49 -1.45 14.04
N LEU A 15 -25.39 -1.41 13.05
CA LEU A 15 -25.50 -0.29 12.13
C LEU A 15 -26.09 0.90 12.90
N PHE A 16 -25.22 1.79 13.40
CA PHE A 16 -25.66 3.06 13.96
C PHE A 16 -26.11 3.99 12.83
N THR A 17 -27.42 4.23 12.74
CA THR A 17 -28.04 5.26 11.88
C THR A 17 -28.00 6.65 12.55
N GLY A 18 -26.86 7.00 13.15
CA GLY A 18 -26.61 8.36 13.64
C GLY A 18 -26.24 9.26 12.47
N ILE A 19 -26.97 10.36 12.28
CA ILE A 19 -26.60 11.39 11.31
C ILE A 19 -25.27 11.98 11.79
N ILE A 20 -24.17 11.57 11.17
CA ILE A 20 -22.85 12.15 11.40
C ILE A 20 -22.92 13.57 10.84
N PRO A 21 -22.65 14.63 11.63
CA PRO A 21 -22.40 15.94 11.06
C PRO A 21 -21.09 15.86 10.28
N VAL A 22 -21.20 15.55 8.98
CA VAL A 22 -20.07 15.48 8.06
C VAL A 22 -19.55 16.89 7.87
N SER A 23 -18.40 17.19 8.46
CA SER A 23 -17.63 18.38 8.11
C SER A 23 -16.81 18.09 6.84
N ALA A 24 -16.37 19.12 6.13
CA ALA A 24 -15.51 18.96 4.95
C ALA A 24 -14.17 18.27 5.28
N THR A 25 -13.84 18.12 6.57
CA THR A 25 -12.60 17.51 7.05
C THR A 25 -12.81 16.14 7.70
N SER A 26 -14.03 15.61 7.68
CA SER A 26 -14.37 14.27 8.14
C SER A 26 -13.94 13.23 7.11
N TYR A 27 -13.12 12.28 7.53
CA TYR A 27 -12.66 11.18 6.68
C TYR A 27 -13.24 9.86 7.14
N PHE A 28 -13.43 8.97 6.16
CA PHE A 28 -14.01 7.66 6.33
C PHE A 28 -13.16 6.62 5.63
N THR A 29 -13.16 5.38 6.14
CA THR A 29 -12.67 4.23 5.40
C THR A 29 -13.54 3.99 4.16
N PRO A 30 -13.05 3.19 3.20
CA PRO A 30 -13.83 2.77 2.03
C PRO A 30 -15.14 2.05 2.41
N GLN A 31 -15.18 1.42 3.58
CA GLN A 31 -16.35 0.74 4.14
C GLN A 31 -17.27 1.69 4.94
N GLY A 32 -17.00 3.01 4.89
CA GLY A 32 -17.81 4.04 5.52
C GLY A 32 -17.57 4.24 7.02
N VAL A 33 -16.47 3.72 7.58
CA VAL A 33 -16.15 3.89 9.00
C VAL A 33 -15.46 5.23 9.21
N PHE A 34 -15.98 6.08 10.10
CA PHE A 34 -15.33 7.36 10.43
C PHE A 34 -13.93 7.12 11.01
N VAL A 35 -12.90 7.71 10.38
CA VAL A 35 -11.51 7.60 10.84
C VAL A 35 -11.01 8.85 11.53
N GLY A 36 -11.67 9.99 11.33
CA GLY A 36 -11.41 11.21 12.09
C GLY A 36 -11.69 12.50 11.33
N ASN A 37 -11.60 13.63 12.04
CA ASN A 37 -11.57 14.97 11.45
C ASN A 37 -10.13 15.51 11.41
N TYR A 38 -9.78 16.23 10.34
CA TYR A 38 -8.57 17.04 10.27
C TYR A 38 -8.87 18.52 10.52
N GLU A 39 -8.01 19.21 11.26
CA GLU A 39 -8.11 20.65 11.48
C GLU A 39 -6.94 21.37 10.77
N PRO A 40 -7.14 21.92 9.56
CA PRO A 40 -6.08 22.58 8.80
C PRO A 40 -5.53 23.84 9.47
N GLU A 41 -6.25 24.41 10.43
CA GLU A 41 -5.83 25.62 11.13
C GLU A 41 -4.80 25.36 12.24
N ARG A 42 -4.57 24.10 12.62
CA ARG A 42 -3.55 23.74 13.60
C ARG A 42 -2.16 23.69 12.98
N ALA A 43 -1.16 24.07 13.76
CA ALA A 43 0.25 23.93 13.38
C ALA A 43 0.65 22.46 13.13
N ASN A 44 0.04 21.54 13.89
CA ASN A 44 0.23 20.10 13.81
C ASN A 44 -1.10 19.39 13.49
N VAL A 45 -1.03 18.25 12.81
CA VAL A 45 -2.17 17.39 12.52
C VAL A 45 -2.71 16.85 13.84
N ALA A 46 -3.96 17.18 14.13
CA ALA A 46 -4.74 16.52 15.16
C ALA A 46 -5.82 15.69 14.48
N ILE A 47 -5.98 14.44 14.94
CA ILE A 47 -7.09 13.58 14.53
C ILE A 47 -8.07 13.53 15.68
N ILE A 48 -9.30 13.93 15.39
CA ILE A 48 -10.41 13.85 16.35
C ILE A 48 -11.18 12.57 16.04
N THR A 49 -11.15 11.62 16.97
CA THR A 49 -11.97 10.40 16.92
C THR A 49 -13.14 10.55 17.89
N HIS A 50 -14.33 10.11 17.49
CA HIS A 50 -15.52 10.12 18.35
C HIS A 50 -15.84 8.71 18.81
N ASP A 51 -15.86 8.49 20.12
CA ASP A 51 -16.39 7.26 20.71
C ASP A 51 -17.91 7.41 20.84
N TYR A 52 -18.65 6.78 19.92
CA TYR A 52 -20.11 6.81 19.91
C TYR A 52 -20.76 6.03 21.07
N VAL A 53 -20.03 5.11 21.70
CA VAL A 53 -20.53 4.35 22.88
C VAL A 53 -20.47 5.23 24.12
N LEU A 54 -19.38 5.99 24.26
CA LEU A 54 -19.15 6.87 25.40
C LEU A 54 -19.63 8.31 25.17
N GLY A 55 -19.94 8.67 23.93
CA GLY A 55 -20.34 10.01 23.51
C GLY A 55 -19.24 11.05 23.72
N ARG A 56 -17.96 10.71 23.48
CA ARG A 56 -16.81 11.58 23.74
C ARG A 56 -15.84 11.65 22.58
N ASP A 57 -15.29 12.84 22.38
CA ASP A 57 -14.19 13.07 21.45
C ASP A 57 -12.84 12.76 22.13
N SER A 58 -11.95 12.14 21.36
CA SER A 58 -10.54 11.98 21.68
C SER A 58 -9.73 12.71 20.62
N ILE A 59 -8.82 13.56 21.05
CA ILE A 59 -7.91 14.29 20.16
C ILE A 59 -6.54 13.67 20.29
N THR A 60 -6.01 13.17 19.17
CA THR A 60 -4.63 12.70 19.08
C THR A 60 -3.83 13.66 18.21
N GLU A 61 -2.83 14.31 18.79
CA GLU A 61 -1.91 15.16 18.04
C GLU A 61 -0.73 14.35 17.53
N PHE A 62 -0.45 14.51 16.24
CA PHE A 62 0.72 13.96 15.58
C PHE A 62 1.70 15.10 15.35
N GLY A 63 2.98 14.90 15.63
CA GLY A 63 4.04 15.90 15.39
C GLY A 63 4.31 16.22 13.91
N MET A 64 3.33 15.99 13.03
CA MET A 64 3.36 16.24 11.59
C MET A 64 2.59 17.53 11.29
N SER A 65 3.13 18.39 10.43
CA SER A 65 2.42 19.59 10.00
C SER A 65 1.29 19.26 9.01
N ALA A 66 0.26 20.11 9.00
CA ALA A 66 -0.81 20.16 7.99
C ALA A 66 -0.28 19.97 6.54
N LYS A 67 0.73 20.78 6.20
CA LYS A 67 1.37 20.75 4.89
C LYS A 67 2.05 19.41 4.59
N HIS A 68 2.76 18.83 5.56
CA HIS A 68 3.40 17.52 5.37
C HIS A 68 2.35 16.43 5.16
N PHE A 69 1.28 16.43 5.94
CA PHE A 69 0.18 15.48 5.80
C PHE A 69 -0.44 15.52 4.42
N ASN A 70 -0.84 16.70 3.95
CA ASN A 70 -1.44 16.86 2.63
C ASN A 70 -0.45 16.55 1.49
N THR A 71 0.85 16.79 1.70
CA THR A 71 1.88 16.42 0.71
C THR A 71 2.06 14.91 0.63
N ILE A 72 2.13 14.21 1.77
CA ILE A 72 2.21 12.75 1.82
C ILE A 72 0.96 12.13 1.18
N ALA A 73 -0.22 12.58 1.58
CA ALA A 73 -1.49 12.09 1.01
C ALA A 73 -1.54 12.30 -0.51
N ARG A 74 -1.04 13.43 -1.03
CA ARG A 74 -0.92 13.65 -2.48
C ARG A 74 -0.01 12.61 -3.13
N ILE A 75 1.15 12.35 -2.55
CA ILE A 75 2.14 11.42 -3.11
C ILE A 75 1.55 10.01 -3.12
N VAL A 76 1.02 9.53 -2.00
CA VAL A 76 0.37 8.21 -1.89
C VAL A 76 -0.75 8.06 -2.93
N ARG A 77 -1.60 9.08 -3.11
CA ARG A 77 -2.65 9.10 -4.14
C ARG A 77 -2.08 8.92 -5.55
N LEU A 78 -0.95 9.57 -5.85
CA LEU A 78 -0.32 9.56 -7.17
C LEU A 78 0.55 8.32 -7.43
N GLU A 79 0.94 7.58 -6.39
CA GLU A 79 1.59 6.26 -6.52
C GLU A 79 0.58 5.14 -6.80
N SER A 80 -0.69 5.31 -6.40
CA SER A 80 -1.78 4.42 -6.81
C SER A 80 -2.25 4.74 -8.23
N LEU A 81 -2.59 3.71 -9.01
CA LEU A 81 -3.02 3.91 -10.39
C LEU A 81 -4.37 4.61 -10.49
N LEU A 82 -5.32 4.26 -9.61
CA LEU A 82 -6.69 4.78 -9.63
C LEU A 82 -7.10 5.49 -8.33
N GLY A 83 -6.19 5.59 -7.35
CA GLY A 83 -6.54 6.02 -6.00
C GLY A 83 -7.50 5.04 -5.31
N ASP A 84 -7.36 3.75 -5.63
CA ASP A 84 -8.14 2.69 -5.02
C ASP A 84 -7.85 2.65 -3.52
N ALA A 85 -8.92 2.47 -2.77
CA ALA A 85 -8.99 2.38 -1.32
C ALA A 85 -7.91 1.50 -0.69
N ASP A 86 -7.81 0.25 -1.13
CA ASP A 86 -6.89 -0.72 -0.54
C ASP A 86 -5.47 -0.47 -1.05
N GLU A 87 -5.32 -0.10 -2.33
CA GLU A 87 -4.00 0.20 -2.90
C GLU A 87 -3.32 1.38 -2.19
N VAL A 88 -4.03 2.49 -1.97
CA VAL A 88 -3.45 3.65 -1.26
C VAL A 88 -3.16 3.34 0.21
N LEU A 89 -3.99 2.50 0.85
CA LEU A 89 -3.75 2.03 2.22
C LEU A 89 -2.44 1.24 2.30
N TYR A 90 -2.25 0.29 1.38
CA TYR A 90 -1.06 -0.55 1.37
C TYR A 90 0.20 0.24 1.01
N ILE A 91 0.12 1.19 0.07
CA ILE A 91 1.23 2.10 -0.25
C ILE A 91 1.62 2.94 0.98
N ALA A 92 0.64 3.50 1.69
CA ALA A 92 0.91 4.30 2.89
C ALA A 92 1.63 3.50 3.98
N HIS A 93 1.14 2.30 4.28
CA HIS A 93 1.79 1.39 5.25
C HIS A 93 3.17 0.96 4.80
N THR A 94 3.34 0.59 3.53
CA THR A 94 4.64 0.16 2.97
C THR A 94 5.69 1.27 3.05
N ALA A 95 5.32 2.49 2.68
CA ALA A 95 6.20 3.65 2.78
C ALA A 95 6.54 3.95 4.25
N ASN A 96 5.57 3.85 5.17
CA ASN A 96 5.82 4.04 6.60
C ASN A 96 6.76 3.00 7.18
N ASN A 97 6.60 1.72 6.80
CA ASN A 97 7.52 0.65 7.19
C ASN A 97 8.95 0.95 6.73
N ARG A 98 9.12 1.40 5.49
CA ARG A 98 10.44 1.80 4.98
C ARG A 98 11.02 2.99 5.72
N ALA A 99 10.20 4.00 6.02
CA ALA A 99 10.64 5.20 6.74
C ALA A 99 11.13 4.82 8.15
N ARG A 100 10.41 3.92 8.81
CA ARG A 100 10.79 3.33 10.10
C ARG A 100 12.07 2.51 10.02
N GLU A 101 12.24 1.67 8.99
CA GLU A 101 13.49 0.91 8.76
C GLU A 101 14.70 1.86 8.65
N LEU A 102 14.53 3.01 8.00
CA LEU A 102 15.58 3.99 7.78
C LEU A 102 15.75 5.02 8.91
N GLY A 103 14.85 5.03 9.90
CA GLY A 103 14.86 6.02 10.98
C GLY A 103 14.60 7.46 10.52
N ILE A 104 13.88 7.65 9.42
CA ILE A 104 13.51 8.98 8.89
C ILE A 104 11.99 9.19 8.92
N SER A 105 11.53 10.43 8.73
CA SER A 105 10.09 10.68 8.64
C SER A 105 9.52 10.14 7.32
N LEU A 106 8.23 9.78 7.32
CA LEU A 106 7.51 9.38 6.10
C LEU A 106 7.54 10.49 5.04
N TYR A 107 7.47 11.76 5.47
CA TYR A 107 7.63 12.90 4.59
C TYR A 107 8.99 12.87 3.90
N ASP A 108 10.09 12.79 4.67
CA ASP A 108 11.45 12.82 4.12
C ASP A 108 11.68 11.67 3.14
N LEU A 109 11.21 10.46 3.48
CA LEU A 109 11.28 9.31 2.58
C LEU A 109 10.58 9.58 1.25
N LEU A 110 9.32 10.01 1.28
CA LEU A 110 8.51 10.21 0.08
C LEU A 110 9.00 11.38 -0.77
N MET A 111 9.76 12.32 -0.20
CA MET A 111 10.41 13.39 -0.96
C MET A 111 11.63 12.89 -1.76
N THR A 112 12.22 11.73 -1.42
CA THR A 112 13.34 11.12 -2.16
C THR A 112 12.91 10.41 -3.45
N SER A 113 13.85 9.75 -4.14
CA SER A 113 13.57 8.87 -5.28
C SER A 113 12.85 7.57 -4.91
N TYR A 114 12.57 7.31 -3.63
CA TYR A 114 11.75 6.17 -3.21
C TYR A 114 10.35 6.20 -3.84
N SER A 115 9.79 7.40 -3.99
CA SER A 115 8.54 7.64 -4.71
C SER A 115 8.83 8.00 -6.17
N SER A 116 8.10 7.36 -7.09
CA SER A 116 8.14 7.57 -8.54
C SER A 116 7.50 8.91 -8.97
N VAL A 117 6.68 9.50 -8.11
CA VAL A 117 6.05 10.81 -8.33
C VAL A 117 7.12 11.86 -8.65
N LYS A 118 6.92 12.62 -9.73
CA LYS A 118 7.85 13.68 -10.14
C LYS A 118 7.95 14.78 -9.09
N SER A 119 9.13 15.34 -8.89
CA SER A 119 9.40 16.33 -7.84
C SER A 119 8.43 17.52 -7.87
N TRP A 120 8.06 18.02 -9.05
CA TRP A 120 7.10 19.12 -9.21
C TRP A 120 5.65 18.74 -8.89
N HIS A 121 5.34 17.45 -8.73
CA HIS A 121 4.06 16.95 -8.23
C HIS A 121 4.08 16.64 -6.71
N LYS A 122 5.25 16.67 -6.06
CA LYS A 122 5.42 16.49 -4.60
C LYS A 122 5.11 17.77 -3.84
N THR A 123 3.90 18.28 -4.05
CA THR A 123 3.38 19.49 -3.44
C THR A 123 2.20 19.16 -2.53
N GLU A 124 1.65 20.16 -1.86
CA GLU A 124 0.45 19.97 -1.05
C GLU A 124 -0.75 19.55 -1.93
N MET A 125 -1.58 18.64 -1.43
CA MET A 125 -2.94 18.41 -1.95
C MET A 125 -3.87 19.49 -1.40
N ASP A 126 -4.85 19.93 -2.19
CA ASP A 126 -5.88 20.84 -1.70
C ASP A 126 -6.61 20.18 -0.50
N PRO A 127 -6.59 20.80 0.70
CA PRO A 127 -7.27 20.27 1.87
C PRO A 127 -8.78 20.07 1.67
N LEU A 128 -9.38 20.83 0.73
CA LEU A 128 -10.80 20.81 0.43
C LEU A 128 -11.17 19.89 -0.75
N ASP A 129 -10.20 19.21 -1.39
CA ASP A 129 -10.48 18.25 -2.47
C ASP A 129 -11.18 17.01 -1.89
N THR A 130 -12.48 16.88 -2.12
CA THR A 130 -13.31 15.76 -1.66
C THR A 130 -13.46 14.63 -2.68
N SER A 131 -12.62 14.57 -3.72
CA SER A 131 -12.63 13.43 -4.63
C SER A 131 -12.33 12.13 -3.89
N LEU A 132 -12.95 11.02 -4.32
CA LEU A 132 -12.84 9.73 -3.64
C LEU A 132 -11.38 9.31 -3.44
N SER A 133 -10.53 9.48 -4.45
CA SER A 133 -9.10 9.14 -4.36
C SER A 133 -8.34 10.01 -3.36
N SER A 134 -8.66 11.31 -3.26
CA SER A 134 -8.09 12.21 -2.25
C SER A 134 -8.54 11.87 -0.83
N CYS A 135 -9.82 11.50 -0.66
CA CYS A 135 -10.35 11.02 0.60
C CYS A 135 -9.70 9.69 1.02
N ASN A 136 -9.58 8.72 0.09
CA ASN A 136 -8.93 7.44 0.35
C ASN A 136 -7.47 7.63 0.79
N ALA A 137 -6.72 8.49 0.12
CA ALA A 137 -5.31 8.73 0.47
C ALA A 137 -5.14 9.39 1.84
N ARG A 138 -6.02 10.31 2.24
CA ARG A 138 -6.01 10.89 3.60
C ARG A 138 -6.43 9.87 4.64
N ALA A 139 -7.44 9.05 4.35
CA ALA A 139 -7.88 7.98 5.25
C ALA A 139 -6.75 6.94 5.47
N ALA A 140 -6.03 6.56 4.42
CA ALA A 140 -4.87 5.69 4.50
C ALA A 140 -3.75 6.27 5.39
N LEU A 141 -3.44 7.56 5.24
CA LEU A 141 -2.44 8.20 6.07
C LEU A 141 -2.88 8.30 7.54
N ILE A 142 -4.16 8.57 7.80
CA ILE A 142 -4.74 8.56 9.14
C ILE A 142 -4.61 7.18 9.77
N ASP A 143 -4.92 6.11 9.02
CA ASP A 143 -4.82 4.73 9.48
C ASP A 143 -3.38 4.40 9.95
N VAL A 144 -2.38 4.79 9.16
CA VAL A 144 -0.96 4.68 9.51
C VAL A 144 -0.63 5.48 10.77
N LEU A 145 -1.09 6.73 10.88
CA LEU A 145 -0.80 7.61 12.02
C LEU A 145 -1.40 7.06 13.32
N LEU A 146 -2.60 6.51 13.27
CA LEU A 146 -3.25 5.87 14.41
C LEU A 146 -2.56 4.57 14.85
N GLY A 147 -1.60 4.06 14.08
CA GLY A 147 -0.89 2.83 14.38
C GLY A 147 -1.77 1.59 14.20
N ASN A 148 -2.74 1.66 13.29
CA ASN A 148 -3.60 0.52 12.96
C ASN A 148 -2.77 -0.63 12.35
N PRO A 149 -3.32 -1.86 12.36
CA PRO A 149 -2.60 -3.03 11.84
C PRO A 149 -2.16 -2.85 10.39
N ASP A 150 -0.89 -3.14 10.12
CA ASP A 150 -0.30 -3.09 8.78
C ASP A 150 -0.79 -4.27 7.92
N PRO A 151 -1.57 -4.04 6.86
CA PRO A 151 -2.10 -5.10 6.01
C PRO A 151 -1.04 -5.68 5.05
N THR A 152 0.12 -5.02 4.92
CA THR A 152 1.22 -5.42 4.03
C THR A 152 2.18 -6.40 4.68
N GLN A 153 1.98 -6.73 5.97
CA GLN A 153 2.80 -7.66 6.74
C GLN A 153 4.30 -7.29 6.76
N GLY A 154 4.59 -5.98 6.85
CA GLY A 154 5.95 -5.46 6.91
C GLY A 154 6.62 -5.28 5.54
N ALA A 155 5.84 -5.12 4.46
CA ALA A 155 6.41 -4.75 3.18
C ALA A 155 7.10 -3.38 3.28
N THR A 156 8.17 -3.19 2.50
CA THR A 156 8.95 -1.94 2.45
C THR A 156 9.16 -1.41 1.03
N PHE A 157 8.68 -2.13 0.02
CA PHE A 157 8.68 -1.72 -1.38
C PHE A 157 7.40 -2.18 -2.07
N TRP A 158 7.08 -1.62 -3.22
CA TRP A 158 6.02 -2.09 -4.10
C TRP A 158 6.45 -1.95 -5.56
N ASP A 159 5.79 -2.70 -6.44
CA ASP A 159 5.85 -2.51 -7.89
C ASP A 159 4.45 -2.52 -8.48
N GLY A 160 4.30 -1.79 -9.58
CA GLY A 160 3.04 -1.70 -10.32
C GLY A 160 3.02 -2.65 -11.51
N THR A 161 2.16 -2.36 -12.47
CA THR A 161 1.93 -3.14 -13.70
C THR A 161 3.20 -3.46 -14.50
N ASP A 162 4.25 -2.63 -14.38
CA ASP A 162 5.51 -2.81 -15.11
C ASP A 162 6.23 -4.09 -14.69
N PHE A 163 6.18 -4.46 -13.41
CA PHE A 163 6.75 -5.73 -12.93
C PHE A 163 6.11 -6.93 -13.63
N LEU A 164 4.77 -6.95 -13.70
CA LEU A 164 4.01 -8.03 -14.34
C LEU A 164 4.24 -8.11 -15.85
N ALA A 165 4.38 -6.95 -16.50
CA ALA A 165 4.44 -6.85 -17.96
C ALA A 165 5.85 -6.96 -18.55
N TRP A 166 6.86 -6.46 -17.83
CA TRP A 166 8.24 -6.44 -18.34
C TRP A 166 8.98 -7.72 -18.01
N GLY A 167 8.85 -8.25 -16.79
CA GLY A 167 9.59 -9.43 -16.34
C GLY A 167 11.09 -9.29 -16.64
N LEU A 168 11.63 -10.16 -17.50
CA LEU A 168 13.03 -10.15 -17.91
C LEU A 168 13.35 -9.25 -19.12
N GLN A 169 12.38 -8.50 -19.65
CA GLN A 169 12.50 -7.70 -20.86
C GLN A 169 11.82 -6.32 -20.73
N SER A 170 12.41 -5.44 -19.94
CA SER A 170 11.99 -4.03 -19.82
C SER A 170 12.32 -3.22 -21.09
N PRO A 171 11.79 -1.98 -21.22
CA PRO A 171 11.94 -1.19 -22.45
C PRO A 171 13.38 -0.91 -22.91
N ASN A 172 14.34 -0.92 -21.99
CA ASN A 172 15.77 -0.75 -22.25
C ASN A 172 16.48 -2.07 -22.62
N GLY A 173 15.78 -3.20 -22.65
CA GLY A 173 16.34 -4.51 -22.98
C GLY A 173 17.01 -5.26 -21.83
N THR A 174 16.89 -4.76 -20.59
CA THR A 174 17.34 -5.46 -19.37
C THR A 174 16.15 -6.14 -18.68
N PRO A 175 16.36 -6.90 -17.59
CA PRO A 175 15.27 -7.27 -16.69
C PRO A 175 14.65 -6.07 -15.98
N GLN A 176 13.41 -6.18 -15.50
CA GLN A 176 12.81 -5.18 -14.61
C GLN A 176 13.61 -5.10 -13.30
N ASN A 177 13.68 -3.91 -12.71
CA ASN A 177 14.56 -3.59 -11.57
C ASN A 177 14.64 -4.67 -10.49
N LYS A 178 13.54 -5.31 -10.07
CA LYS A 178 13.58 -6.35 -9.03
C LYS A 178 14.40 -7.56 -9.41
N PHE A 179 14.39 -7.94 -10.69
CA PHE A 179 15.22 -9.02 -11.22
C PHE A 179 16.70 -8.64 -11.33
N GLU A 180 17.05 -7.35 -11.24
CA GLU A 180 18.43 -6.86 -11.22
C GLU A 180 18.92 -6.58 -9.78
N GLU A 181 18.03 -6.12 -8.91
CA GLU A 181 18.33 -5.65 -7.54
C GLU A 181 18.48 -6.77 -6.50
N TYR A 182 17.81 -7.90 -6.68
CA TYR A 182 17.69 -8.95 -5.64
C TYR A 182 18.10 -10.30 -6.17
N ASN A 183 18.73 -11.11 -5.31
CA ASN A 183 19.22 -12.44 -5.66
C ASN A 183 18.09 -13.43 -5.93
N CYS A 184 17.01 -13.35 -5.15
CA CYS A 184 15.83 -14.19 -5.31
C CYS A 184 14.56 -13.36 -5.17
N ILE A 185 13.56 -13.70 -5.99
CA ILE A 185 12.21 -13.15 -5.93
C ILE A 185 11.24 -14.29 -5.67
N GLU A 186 10.49 -14.19 -4.58
CA GLU A 186 9.47 -15.16 -4.19
C GLU A 186 8.08 -14.50 -4.18
N ILE A 187 7.10 -15.19 -4.75
CA ILE A 187 5.70 -14.73 -4.76
C ILE A 187 4.79 -15.92 -4.43
N PRO A 188 4.06 -15.87 -3.31
CA PRO A 188 3.03 -16.87 -3.04
C PRO A 188 1.99 -16.93 -4.16
N LEU A 189 1.57 -18.13 -4.58
CA LEU A 189 0.62 -18.30 -5.68
C LEU A 189 -0.68 -17.53 -5.45
N THR A 190 -1.14 -17.43 -4.20
CA THR A 190 -2.33 -16.66 -3.83
C THR A 190 -2.15 -15.16 -4.08
N VAL A 191 -0.99 -14.60 -3.73
CA VAL A 191 -0.65 -13.19 -3.98
C VAL A 191 -0.53 -12.94 -5.48
N PHE A 192 0.20 -13.79 -6.21
CA PHE A 192 0.34 -13.64 -7.66
C PHE A 192 -1.00 -13.72 -8.39
N THR A 193 -1.84 -14.69 -8.03
CA THR A 193 -3.14 -14.91 -8.70
C THR A 193 -4.06 -13.71 -8.50
N ALA A 194 -4.12 -13.15 -7.27
CA ALA A 194 -4.90 -11.95 -7.00
C ALA A 194 -4.35 -10.73 -7.77
N TYR A 195 -3.03 -10.56 -7.79
CA TYR A 195 -2.36 -9.49 -8.51
C TYR A 195 -2.61 -9.55 -10.03
N LEU A 196 -2.48 -10.73 -10.62
CA LEU A 196 -2.76 -10.99 -12.03
C LEU A 196 -4.24 -10.76 -12.36
N TYR A 197 -5.14 -11.25 -11.51
CA TYR A 197 -6.59 -11.10 -11.70
C TYR A 197 -7.00 -9.62 -11.77
N ASN A 198 -6.47 -8.78 -10.88
CA ASN A 198 -6.74 -7.34 -10.89
C ASN A 198 -6.32 -6.67 -12.22
N HIS A 199 -5.21 -7.09 -12.81
CA HIS A 199 -4.76 -6.59 -14.11
C HIS A 199 -5.64 -7.08 -15.26
N GLN A 200 -6.07 -8.35 -15.23
CA GLN A 200 -6.96 -8.92 -16.25
C GLN A 200 -8.33 -8.23 -16.28
N LEU A 201 -8.84 -7.78 -15.13
CA LEU A 201 -10.07 -6.99 -15.07
C LEU A 201 -9.95 -5.64 -15.80
N ARG A 202 -8.77 -5.03 -15.77
CA ARG A 202 -8.51 -3.69 -16.31
C ARG A 202 -8.07 -3.69 -17.77
N TYR A 203 -7.24 -4.66 -18.15
CA TYR A 203 -6.63 -4.79 -19.46
C TYR A 203 -7.12 -6.10 -20.09
N ARG A 204 -8.32 -6.05 -20.66
CA ARG A 204 -9.02 -7.25 -21.17
C ARG A 204 -8.26 -7.99 -22.26
N ASP A 205 -7.47 -7.27 -23.05
CA ASP A 205 -6.65 -7.83 -24.13
C ASP A 205 -5.29 -8.35 -23.64
N GLN A 206 -5.06 -8.32 -22.31
CA GLN A 206 -3.79 -8.72 -21.69
C GLN A 206 -2.57 -7.95 -22.23
N LEU A 207 -2.81 -6.73 -22.70
CA LEU A 207 -1.79 -5.84 -23.26
C LEU A 207 -1.72 -4.54 -22.45
N VAL A 208 -0.49 -4.12 -22.15
CA VAL A 208 -0.21 -2.82 -21.55
C VAL A 208 0.77 -2.06 -22.42
N ARG A 209 0.50 -0.76 -22.59
CA ARG A 209 1.30 0.10 -23.46
C ARG A 209 2.21 0.98 -22.64
N TYR A 210 3.51 0.85 -22.86
CA TYR A 210 4.53 1.75 -22.34
C TYR A 210 5.21 2.47 -23.50
N SER A 211 5.01 3.80 -23.55
CA SER A 211 5.47 4.62 -24.66
C SER A 211 4.94 4.10 -26.02
N ARG A 212 5.84 3.67 -26.93
CA ARG A 212 5.49 3.18 -28.27
C ARG A 212 5.47 1.66 -28.39
N ARG A 213 5.64 0.93 -27.28
CA ARG A 213 5.69 -0.54 -27.25
C ARG A 213 4.53 -1.09 -26.42
N GLU A 214 4.01 -2.21 -26.87
CA GLU A 214 3.01 -3.01 -26.17
C GLU A 214 3.69 -4.23 -25.56
N TYR A 215 3.21 -4.61 -24.38
CA TYR A 215 3.71 -5.74 -23.61
C TYR A 215 2.52 -6.62 -23.26
N GLU A 216 2.62 -7.90 -23.60
CA GLU A 216 1.72 -8.92 -23.09
C GLU A 216 2.02 -9.15 -21.61
N PHE A 217 0.98 -9.34 -20.81
CA PHE A 217 1.13 -9.74 -19.42
C PHE A 217 0.26 -10.98 -19.11
N PRO A 218 0.73 -11.87 -18.22
CA PRO A 218 2.00 -11.78 -17.50
C PRO A 218 3.20 -12.11 -18.41
N ALA A 219 4.36 -11.50 -18.13
CA ALA A 219 5.58 -11.76 -18.89
C ALA A 219 5.99 -13.25 -18.80
N PRO A 220 6.73 -13.81 -19.80
CA PRO A 220 7.01 -15.24 -19.88
C PRO A 220 7.66 -15.86 -18.64
N VAL A 221 8.45 -15.09 -17.88
CA VAL A 221 9.07 -15.55 -16.63
C VAL A 221 8.04 -16.05 -15.61
N PHE A 222 6.85 -15.45 -15.59
CA PHE A 222 5.77 -15.82 -14.68
C PHE A 222 4.89 -16.97 -15.20
N THR A 223 5.03 -17.37 -16.46
CA THR A 223 4.27 -18.51 -17.04
C THR A 223 5.13 -19.76 -17.19
N GLU A 224 6.45 -19.63 -17.10
CA GLU A 224 7.39 -20.75 -17.19
C GLU A 224 7.27 -21.65 -15.96
N GLY A 225 6.86 -22.91 -16.18
CA GLY A 225 6.51 -23.84 -15.10
C GLY A 225 7.68 -24.18 -14.19
N SER A 226 8.92 -24.12 -14.68
CA SER A 226 10.12 -24.37 -13.86
C SER A 226 10.37 -23.30 -12.79
N ASN A 227 9.77 -22.11 -12.92
CA ASN A 227 9.83 -21.05 -11.93
C ASN A 227 8.75 -21.18 -10.83
N TRP A 228 7.92 -22.23 -10.90
CA TRP A 228 6.84 -22.50 -9.96
C TRP A 228 7.03 -23.84 -9.28
N ASN A 229 7.02 -23.85 -7.94
CA ASN A 229 7.11 -25.08 -7.14
C ASN A 229 5.73 -25.54 -6.61
N GLY A 230 4.66 -25.22 -7.33
CA GLY A 230 3.28 -25.58 -7.02
C GLY A 230 2.58 -24.61 -6.07
N SER A 231 3.27 -24.10 -5.05
CA SER A 231 2.71 -23.11 -4.12
C SER A 231 3.25 -21.70 -4.31
N ASN A 232 4.47 -21.56 -4.82
CA ASN A 232 5.15 -20.27 -4.94
C ASN A 232 5.83 -20.15 -6.30
N PHE A 233 5.88 -18.92 -6.80
CA PHE A 233 6.89 -18.50 -7.76
C PHE A 233 8.19 -18.29 -7.00
N ALA A 234 9.29 -18.82 -7.52
CA ALA A 234 10.63 -18.59 -6.99
C ALA A 234 11.61 -18.45 -8.16
N PHE A 235 12.27 -17.30 -8.25
CA PHE A 235 13.20 -17.01 -9.33
C PHE A 235 14.53 -16.50 -8.78
N TYR A 236 15.59 -17.28 -8.97
CA TYR A 236 16.96 -16.89 -8.68
C TYR A 236 17.50 -16.07 -9.86
N THR A 237 17.89 -14.84 -9.57
CA THR A 237 18.38 -13.89 -10.57
C THR A 237 19.90 -14.04 -10.77
N ALA A 238 20.45 -13.26 -11.70
CA ALA A 238 21.90 -13.12 -11.84
C ALA A 238 22.52 -12.14 -10.81
N SER A 239 21.71 -11.53 -9.94
CA SER A 239 22.16 -10.53 -8.98
C SER A 239 22.98 -11.16 -7.86
N THR A 240 24.12 -10.55 -7.55
CA THR A 240 24.97 -10.91 -6.40
C THR A 240 24.55 -10.21 -5.10
N SER A 241 23.38 -9.57 -5.10
CA SER A 241 22.81 -8.90 -3.94
C SER A 241 22.79 -9.85 -2.74
N PRO A 242 23.16 -9.39 -1.53
CA PRO A 242 23.03 -10.20 -0.32
C PRO A 242 21.58 -10.26 0.19
N PHE A 243 20.63 -9.76 -0.61
CA PHE A 243 19.22 -9.68 -0.27
C PHE A 243 18.33 -10.37 -1.29
N GLN A 244 17.23 -10.91 -0.79
CA GLN A 244 16.10 -11.43 -1.53
C GLN A 244 14.82 -10.68 -1.15
N ILE A 245 13.77 -10.85 -1.96
CA ILE A 245 12.45 -10.29 -1.67
C ILE A 245 11.35 -11.35 -1.77
N GLU A 246 10.34 -11.18 -0.93
CA GLU A 246 9.12 -11.97 -0.93
C GLU A 246 7.92 -11.03 -1.05
N ALA A 247 6.97 -11.37 -1.92
CA ALA A 247 5.71 -10.68 -1.96
C ALA A 247 4.84 -11.10 -0.76
N THR A 248 4.48 -10.14 0.08
CA THR A 248 3.65 -10.41 1.27
C THR A 248 2.18 -10.11 1.04
N ALA A 249 1.87 -9.25 0.07
CA ALA A 249 0.50 -8.86 -0.24
C ALA A 249 0.35 -8.24 -1.63
N THR A 250 -0.90 -8.06 -2.06
CA THR A 250 -1.27 -7.29 -3.25
C THR A 250 -2.56 -6.52 -2.99
N ALA A 251 -2.68 -5.33 -3.58
CA ALA A 251 -3.86 -4.48 -3.55
C ALA A 251 -3.88 -3.60 -4.81
N GLY A 252 -5.06 -3.41 -5.41
CA GLY A 252 -5.19 -2.73 -6.70
C GLY A 252 -4.28 -3.33 -7.77
N TYR A 253 -3.39 -2.53 -8.33
CA TYR A 253 -2.43 -2.91 -9.39
C TYR A 253 -1.01 -3.02 -8.86
N SER A 254 -0.86 -3.16 -7.55
CA SER A 254 0.42 -3.16 -6.86
C SER A 254 0.68 -4.50 -6.16
N ILE A 255 1.94 -4.94 -6.19
CA ILE A 255 2.47 -6.06 -5.41
C ILE A 255 3.48 -5.51 -4.41
N PHE A 256 3.45 -6.01 -3.17
CA PHE A 256 4.16 -5.43 -2.03
C PHE A 256 5.23 -6.39 -1.51
N TRP A 257 6.45 -5.88 -1.33
CA TRP A 257 7.64 -6.68 -1.10
C TRP A 257 8.23 -6.46 0.27
N LYS A 258 8.58 -7.56 0.93
CA LYS A 258 9.44 -7.57 2.09
C LYS A 258 10.83 -8.07 1.71
N LYS A 259 11.86 -7.38 2.19
CA LYS A 259 13.27 -7.67 1.91
C LYS A 259 13.86 -8.49 3.04
N TYR A 260 14.63 -9.52 2.69
CA TYR A 260 15.34 -10.39 3.62
C TYR A 260 16.81 -10.55 3.23
N PRO A 261 17.73 -10.70 4.20
CA PRO A 261 19.07 -11.20 3.90
C PRO A 261 18.98 -12.61 3.31
N CYS A 262 19.78 -12.90 2.30
CA CYS A 262 19.98 -14.28 1.85
C CYS A 262 20.54 -15.09 3.02
N THR A 263 19.93 -16.22 3.36
CA THR A 263 20.54 -17.12 4.34
C THR A 263 21.81 -17.69 3.71
N ALA A 264 22.96 -17.49 4.37
CA ALA A 264 24.15 -18.25 4.03
C ALA A 264 23.77 -19.73 4.06
N ALA A 265 24.16 -20.47 3.02
CA ALA A 265 24.11 -21.92 3.10
C ALA A 265 24.84 -22.31 4.40
N ALA A 266 24.16 -23.04 5.27
CA ALA A 266 24.85 -23.66 6.39
C ALA A 266 25.84 -24.65 5.79
N ASP A 267 27.12 -24.27 5.76
CA ASP A 267 28.25 -25.14 5.39
C ASP A 267 28.37 -26.33 6.36
#